data_AF-A0A327MC27-F1
#
_entry.id   AF-A0A327MC27-F1
#
_cell.length_a   1.000
_cell.length_b   1.000
_cell.length_c   1.000
_cell.angle_alpha   90.00
_cell.angle_beta   90.00
_cell.angle_gamma   90.00
#
_symmetry.space_group_name_H-M   'P 1'
#
loop_
_entity.id
_entity.type
_entity.pdbx_description
1 polymer ?
#
loop_
_entity_poly.entity_id
_entity_poly.type
_entity_poly.pdbx_seq_one_letter_code
_entity_poly.pdbx_strand_id
1 'polypeptide(L)' 'MAAKLAPLDGGAIKTSRASLIGGIAVAIGVFVLWLALAADLGLRGVGSAILGGAVSLLIGLWIWRADL' A
#
# COMPACT_ATOMS: atom_id res chain seq x y z
N MET A 1 39.39 -5.19 -6.59
CA MET A 1 38.96 -3.81 -6.92
C MET A 1 37.44 -3.84 -7.02
N ALA A 2 36.72 -3.42 -5.97
CA ALA A 2 35.26 -3.50 -5.96
C ALA A 2 34.69 -2.40 -6.88
N ALA A 3 33.96 -2.81 -7.92
CA ALA A 3 33.23 -1.86 -8.77
C ALA A 3 32.15 -1.19 -7.91
N LYS A 4 32.28 0.12 -7.69
CA LYS A 4 31.20 0.93 -7.12
C LYS A 4 30.06 0.93 -8.12
N LEU A 5 28.98 0.20 -7.82
CA LEU A 5 27.72 0.30 -8.55
C LEU A 5 27.24 1.74 -8.40
N ALA A 6 27.32 2.52 -9.48
CA ALA A 6 26.72 3.85 -9.52
C ALA A 6 25.20 3.66 -9.47
N PRO A 7 24.49 4.25 -8.49
CA PRO A 7 23.03 4.18 -8.48
C PRO A 7 22.51 4.86 -9.75
N LEU A 8 21.74 4.13 -10.54
CA LEU A 8 21.17 4.61 -11.81
C LEU A 8 20.25 5.84 -11.62
N ASP A 9 19.81 6.09 -10.39
CA ASP A 9 18.82 7.12 -10.05
C ASP A 9 19.44 8.41 -9.47
N GLY A 10 20.76 8.60 -9.60
CA GLY A 10 21.41 9.86 -9.23
C GLY A 10 21.41 10.18 -7.72
N GLY A 11 21.24 9.18 -6.86
CA GLY A 11 21.40 9.31 -5.40
C GLY A 11 20.27 10.06 -4.69
N ALA A 12 19.20 10.43 -5.40
CA ALA A 12 17.99 10.95 -4.80
C ALA A 12 16.90 9.90 -4.94
N ILE A 13 16.63 9.13 -3.88
CA ILE A 13 15.30 8.55 -3.68
C ILE A 13 14.37 9.74 -3.53
N LYS A 14 13.95 10.30 -4.67
CA LYS A 14 12.86 11.26 -4.72
C LYS A 14 11.67 10.42 -4.30
N THR A 15 11.20 10.58 -3.06
CA THR A 15 9.86 10.15 -2.65
C THR A 15 8.89 10.70 -3.68
N SER A 16 8.66 9.90 -4.72
CA SER A 16 8.02 10.36 -5.94
C SER A 16 6.54 10.29 -5.67
N ARG A 17 5.80 11.31 -6.10
CA ARG A 17 4.33 11.27 -6.04
C ARG A 17 3.76 9.96 -6.61
N ALA A 18 4.50 9.31 -7.51
CA ALA A 18 4.23 7.97 -8.02
C ALA A 18 4.05 6.90 -6.92
N SER A 19 4.92 6.87 -5.91
CA SER A 19 4.87 5.90 -4.81
C SER A 19 3.63 6.09 -3.92
N LEU A 20 3.22 7.35 -3.71
CA LEU A 20 1.99 7.68 -3.00
C LEU A 20 0.75 7.23 -3.78
N ILE A 21 0.74 7.42 -5.11
CA ILE A 21 -0.35 6.95 -5.97
C ILE A 21 -0.43 5.41 -5.95
N GLY A 22 0.72 4.73 -6.02
CA GLY A 22 0.81 3.28 -5.90
C GLY A 22 0.27 2.76 -4.57
N GLY A 23 0.66 3.38 -3.46
CA GLY A 23 0.14 3.04 -2.12
C GLY A 23 -1.37 3.22 -2.00
N ILE A 24 -1.94 4.30 -2.54
CA ILE A 24 -3.39 4.52 -2.56
C ILE A 24 -4.10 3.45 -3.40
N ALA A 25 -3.60 3.15 -4.59
CA ALA A 25 -4.19 2.14 -5.47
C ALA A 25 -4.26 0.77 -4.77
N VAL A 26 -3.17 0.36 -4.10
CA VAL A 26 -3.14 -0.89 -3.36
C VAL A 26 -4.06 -0.85 -2.14
N ALA A 27 -4.10 0.25 -1.38
CA ALA A 27 -5.02 0.39 -0.25
C ALA A 27 -6.49 0.21 -0.68
N ILE A 28 -6.90 0.83 -1.78
CA ILE A 28 -8.25 0.67 -2.32
C ILE A 28 -8.50 -0.79 -2.72
N GLY A 29 -7.57 -1.41 -3.43
CA GLY A 29 -7.68 -2.81 -3.86
C GLY A 29 -7.86 -3.77 -2.68
N VAL A 30 -7.03 -3.62 -1.65
CA VAL A 30 -7.11 -4.42 -0.42
C VAL A 30 -8.44 -4.17 0.30
N PHE A 31 -8.92 -2.93 0.34
CA PHE A 31 -10.17 -2.59 1.03
C PHE A 31 -11.38 -3.22 0.33
N VAL A 32 -11.43 -3.15 -1.00
CA VAL A 32 -12.50 -3.78 -1.79
C VAL A 32 -12.46 -5.30 -1.61
N LEU A 33 -11.27 -5.91 -1.67
CA LEU A 33 -11.12 -7.34 -1.43
C LEU A 33 -11.57 -7.75 -0.02
N TRP A 34 -11.23 -6.95 0.99
CA TRP A 34 -11.67 -7.16 2.37
C TRP A 34 -13.19 -7.14 2.48
N LEU A 35 -13.85 -6.12 1.91
CA LEU A 35 -15.31 -6.03 1.94
C LEU A 35 -15.98 -7.19 1.20
N ALA A 36 -15.41 -7.62 0.07
CA ALA A 36 -15.91 -8.79 -0.67
C ALA A 36 -15.83 -10.07 0.19
N LEU A 37 -14.69 -10.31 0.83
CA LEU A 37 -14.50 -11.47 1.73
C LEU A 37 -15.41 -11.39 2.95
N ALA A 38 -15.51 -10.23 3.58
CA ALA A 38 -16.39 -10.04 4.73
C ALA A 38 -17.87 -10.24 4.35
N ALA A 39 -18.27 -9.81 3.16
CA ALA A 39 -19.62 -10.02 2.65
C ALA A 39 -19.94 -11.49 2.40
N ASP A 40 -18.95 -12.29 1.98
CA ASP A 40 -19.06 -13.74 1.78
C ASP A 40 -19.13 -14.51 3.11
N LEU A 41 -18.37 -14.05 4.11
CA LEU A 41 -18.39 -14.61 5.48
C LEU A 41 -19.60 -14.17 6.32
N GLY A 42 -20.54 -13.42 5.75
CA GLY A 42 -21.70 -12.89 6.47
C GLY A 42 -21.37 -11.75 7.45
N LEU A 43 -20.14 -11.27 7.47
CA LEU A 43 -19.66 -10.16 8.31
C LEU A 43 -19.92 -8.81 7.64
N ARG A 44 -21.20 -8.48 7.47
CA ARG A 44 -21.65 -7.20 6.91
C ARG A 44 -21.97 -6.23 8.04
N GLY A 45 -21.04 -5.35 8.38
CA GLY A 45 -21.24 -4.38 9.45
C GLY A 45 -20.17 -3.30 9.49
N VAL A 46 -20.48 -2.20 10.18
CA VAL A 46 -19.58 -1.04 10.32
C VAL A 46 -18.22 -1.45 10.91
N GLY A 47 -18.21 -2.38 11.86
CA GLY A 47 -16.96 -2.91 12.43
C GLY A 47 -16.04 -3.55 11.39
N SER A 48 -16.60 -4.29 10.42
CA SER A 48 -15.83 -4.89 9.33
C SER A 48 -15.24 -3.83 8.40
N ALA A 49 -16.01 -2.78 8.09
CA ALA A 49 -15.52 -1.66 7.29
C ALA A 49 -14.41 -0.87 8.00
N ILE A 50 -14.52 -0.67 9.32
CA ILE A 50 -13.46 0.01 10.10
C ILE A 50 -12.18 -0.82 10.09
N LEU A 51 -12.27 -2.14 10.35
CA LEU A 51 -11.10 -3.02 10.34
C LEU A 51 -10.45 -3.11 8.97
N GLY A 52 -11.25 -3.30 7.92
CA GLY A 52 -10.76 -3.30 6.54
C GLY A 52 -10.10 -1.97 6.20
N GLY A 53 -10.71 -0.85 6.58
CA GLY A 53 -10.16 0.48 6.34
C GLY A 53 -8.81 0.67 7.03
N ALA A 54 -8.68 0.24 8.28
CA ALA A 54 -7.44 0.31 9.04
C ALA A 54 -6.32 -0.54 8.41
N VAL A 55 -6.61 -1.80 8.07
CA VAL A 55 -5.65 -2.71 7.43
C VAL A 55 -5.19 -2.16 6.09
N SER A 56 -6.11 -1.72 5.25
CA SER A 56 -5.81 -1.15 3.93
C SER A 56 -4.99 0.13 4.00
N LEU A 57 -5.29 1.02 4.96
CA LEU A 57 -4.50 2.23 5.21
C LEU A 57 -3.07 1.89 5.63
N LEU A 58 -2.91 0.95 6.55
CA LEU A 58 -1.58 0.52 7.00
C LEU A 58 -0.74 -0.05 5.86
N ILE A 59 -1.36 -0.85 4.98
CA ILE A 59 -0.67 -1.39 3.80
C ILE A 59 -0.30 -0.29 2.81
N GLY A 60 -1.22 0.62 2.49
CA GLY A 60 -0.93 1.74 1.58
C GLY A 60 0.18 2.66 2.11
N LEU A 61 0.15 2.96 3.41
CA LEU A 61 1.20 3.73 4.09
C LEU A 61 2.53 2.98 4.12
N TRP A 62 2.52 1.66 4.33
CA TRP A 62 3.73 0.85 4.28
C TRP A 62 4.36 0.85 2.90
N ILE A 63 3.56 0.71 1.83
CA ILE A 63 4.04 0.76 0.44
C ILE A 63 4.64 2.12 0.13
N TRP A 64 3.96 3.20 0.51
CA TRP A 64 4.50 4.54 0.37
C TRP A 64 5.83 4.72 1.11
N ARG A 65 5.93 4.17 2.33
CA ARG A 65 7.15 4.26 3.14
C ARG A 65 8.29 3.37 2.62
N ALA A 66 7.93 2.22 2.06
CA ALA A 66 8.86 1.23 1.53
C ALA A 66 9.50 1.69 0.22
N ASP A 67 8.88 2.64 -0.48
CA ASP A 67 9.37 3.31 -1.70
C ASP A 67 10.12 2.33 -2.62
N LEU A 68 9.38 1.32 -3.09
CA LEU A 68 9.77 0.35 -4.12
C LEU A 68 10.04 1.02 -5.46
#